data_AF-A0A016U0M1-F1
#
_entry.id   AF-A0A016U0M1-F1
#
_cell.length_a   1.000
_cell.length_b   1.000
_cell.length_c   1.000
_cell.angle_alpha   90.00
_cell.angle_beta   90.00
_cell.angle_gamma   90.00
#
_symmetry.space_group_name_H-M   'P 1'
#
loop_
_entity.id
_entity.type
_entity.pdbx_description
1 polymer ?
#
loop_
_entity_poly.entity_id
_entity_poly.type
_entity_poly.pdbx_seq_one_letter_code
_entity_poly.pdbx_strand_id
1 'polypeptide(L)'
;MRSLLILYGSETGTAEDVAEGLWREARLLDVPARLYGVDDYDIENLPSESAVVFVVATTGQGEIPPNMRTNWRRLLRRSLSSTWMQNVHFAVLGLGDSSYQKYNFAAKKVFRRLLQLGGNRLLDVGLADDQHEIGIDGAIIPWKKDFWENLRATALFENAKEEIDPTIMLPPKYKLIYEISADNGSSPDQSQQWHEVAVISNDRVTSEDHFQDTRLVSLSSMELPRNPDTTHVYEPGDVLMVQPCNLSKSIQIALDALKYTDDLLDRPFRLRPSDEFIKPPPRWLIGERTTLRTCFTRLFDLEMIPRKSFFQILASISTNATEKERLLDFINPENLDEFLDYTTRCRRTTAEVLRDFPETSANIPPERLFDLFVTIRPRAFSIASAPSLEHIEILVAKVKFFPG
;
A
#
# COMPACT_ATOMS: atom_id res chain seq x y z
N MET A 1 19.06 -1.35 21.60
CA MET A 1 19.42 -2.48 20.71
C MET A 1 19.59 -1.91 19.31
N ARG A 2 20.61 -2.31 18.54
CA ARG A 2 20.77 -1.85 17.15
C ARG A 2 19.63 -2.42 16.30
N SER A 3 19.10 -1.63 15.39
CA SER A 3 18.04 -2.05 14.48
C SER A 3 18.26 -1.44 13.09
N LEU A 4 17.81 -2.13 12.05
CA LEU A 4 17.71 -1.58 10.70
C LEU A 4 16.47 -0.68 10.62
N LEU A 5 16.67 0.59 10.30
CA LEU A 5 15.58 1.52 10.03
C LEU A 5 15.16 1.42 8.56
N ILE A 6 13.88 1.11 8.30
CA ILE A 6 13.30 1.04 6.96
C ILE A 6 12.31 2.19 6.82
N LEU A 7 12.57 3.11 5.89
CA LEU A 7 11.74 4.27 5.63
C LEU A 7 11.14 4.20 4.23
N TYR A 8 9.84 4.47 4.08
CA TYR A 8 9.20 4.48 2.77
C TYR A 8 8.51 5.80 2.40
N GLY A 9 8.74 6.22 1.16
CA GLY A 9 8.03 7.31 0.49
C GLY A 9 7.13 6.73 -0.60
N SER A 10 5.82 6.83 -0.43
CA SER A 10 4.83 6.18 -1.28
C SER A 10 3.58 7.05 -1.44
N GLU A 11 3.01 7.05 -2.65
CA GLU A 11 1.69 7.66 -2.92
C GLU A 11 0.64 6.57 -3.13
N THR A 12 0.98 5.59 -3.98
CA THR A 12 0.11 4.47 -4.35
C THR A 12 0.54 3.15 -3.71
N GLY A 13 1.13 3.18 -2.52
CA GLY A 13 1.45 2.00 -1.70
C GLY A 13 2.43 0.98 -2.31
N THR A 14 3.02 1.23 -3.50
CA THR A 14 4.00 0.31 -4.10
C THR A 14 5.31 0.28 -3.32
N ALA A 15 5.86 1.45 -2.99
CA ALA A 15 7.07 1.53 -2.16
C ALA A 15 6.84 1.04 -0.73
N GLU A 16 5.62 1.19 -0.22
CA GLU A 16 5.22 0.67 1.10
C GLU A 16 5.23 -0.87 1.13
N ASP A 17 4.60 -1.53 0.14
CA ASP A 17 4.60 -3.00 0.01
C ASP A 17 6.01 -3.57 -0.17
N VAL A 18 6.88 -2.90 -0.94
CA VAL A 18 8.31 -3.28 -1.05
C VAL A 18 9.05 -3.12 0.28
N ALA A 19 8.81 -2.03 1.01
CA ALA A 19 9.41 -1.79 2.32
C ALA A 19 8.90 -2.78 3.39
N GLU A 20 7.62 -3.12 3.39
CA GLU A 20 7.05 -4.20 4.21
C GLU A 20 7.67 -5.55 3.85
N GLY A 21 7.93 -5.81 2.57
CA GLY A 21 8.67 -6.98 2.11
C GLY A 21 10.07 -7.06 2.72
N LEU A 22 10.84 -5.98 2.64
CA LEU A 22 12.16 -5.87 3.30
C LEU A 22 12.07 -6.06 4.81
N TRP A 23 11.04 -5.50 5.45
CA TRP A 23 10.83 -5.64 6.89
C TRP A 23 10.51 -7.08 7.29
N ARG A 24 9.69 -7.80 6.50
CA ARG A 24 9.43 -9.23 6.70
C ARG A 24 10.69 -10.07 6.53
N GLU A 25 11.50 -9.78 5.51
CA GLU A 25 12.79 -10.46 5.31
C GLU A 25 13.75 -10.23 6.47
N ALA A 26 13.85 -8.99 6.97
CA ALA A 26 14.67 -8.68 8.14
C ALA A 26 14.29 -9.57 9.33
N ARG A 27 12.99 -9.75 9.59
CA ARG A 27 12.49 -10.61 10.67
C ARG A 27 12.82 -12.08 10.46
N LEU A 28 12.71 -12.58 9.22
CA LEU A 28 13.06 -13.96 8.89
C LEU A 28 14.57 -14.22 9.02
N LEU A 29 15.37 -13.20 8.75
CA LEU A 29 16.83 -13.19 8.90
C LEU A 29 17.30 -12.87 10.33
N ASP A 30 16.41 -12.76 11.32
CA ASP A 30 16.72 -12.35 12.70
C ASP A 30 17.45 -10.99 12.82
N VAL A 31 17.22 -10.08 11.87
CA VAL A 31 17.67 -8.69 11.90
C VAL A 31 16.57 -7.82 12.55
N PRO A 32 16.81 -7.22 13.74
CA PRO A 32 15.84 -6.30 14.33
C PRO A 32 15.60 -5.12 13.39
N ALA A 33 14.35 -4.89 13.00
CA ALA A 33 14.01 -3.85 12.03
C ALA A 33 12.78 -3.05 12.43
N ARG A 34 12.80 -1.75 12.12
CA ARG A 34 11.69 -0.83 12.35
C ARG A 34 11.23 -0.25 11.01
N LEU A 35 9.93 -0.08 10.83
CA LEU A 35 9.33 0.37 9.58
C LEU A 35 8.51 1.64 9.80
N TYR A 36 8.75 2.66 9.00
CA TYR A 36 7.99 3.92 9.06
C TYR A 36 7.77 4.53 7.68
N GLY A 37 6.63 5.18 7.49
CA GLY A 37 6.52 6.21 6.46
C GLY A 37 7.48 7.34 6.83
N VAL A 38 8.12 7.96 5.83
CA VAL A 38 9.19 8.91 6.12
C VAL A 38 8.72 10.05 7.04
N ASP A 39 7.52 10.59 6.84
CA ASP A 39 6.95 11.65 7.70
C ASP A 39 6.46 11.18 9.08
N ASP A 40 6.34 9.87 9.32
CA ASP A 40 5.99 9.32 10.64
C ASP A 40 7.21 9.13 11.55
N TYR A 41 8.42 9.11 10.98
CA TYR A 41 9.66 9.02 11.73
C TYR A 41 10.16 10.40 12.12
N ASP A 42 10.65 10.58 13.35
CA ASP A 42 11.32 11.82 13.71
C ASP A 42 12.74 11.86 13.12
N ILE A 43 12.85 12.51 11.96
CA ILE A 43 14.07 12.55 11.14
C ILE A 43 15.28 13.15 11.84
N GLU A 44 15.08 13.93 12.90
CA GLU A 44 16.20 14.49 13.69
C GLU A 44 16.98 13.38 14.43
N ASN A 45 16.39 12.20 14.60
CA ASN A 45 17.06 11.03 15.22
C ASN A 45 17.95 10.23 14.26
N LEU A 46 17.93 10.55 12.95
CA LEU A 46 18.67 9.79 11.93
C LEU A 46 20.18 9.63 12.21
N PRO A 47 20.91 10.62 12.76
CA PRO A 47 22.34 10.49 13.12
C PRO A 47 22.63 9.44 14.19
N SER A 48 21.62 9.08 14.99
CA SER A 48 21.73 8.10 16.07
C SER A 48 21.52 6.67 15.58
N GLU A 49 21.11 6.49 14.32
CA GLU A 49 20.89 5.18 13.72
C GLU A 49 22.21 4.53 13.27
N SER A 50 22.24 3.20 13.21
CA SER A 50 23.40 2.47 12.67
C SER A 50 23.26 2.17 11.19
N ALA A 51 22.05 1.82 10.74
CA ALA A 51 21.74 1.52 9.36
C ALA A 51 20.32 1.99 8.99
N VAL A 52 20.17 2.60 7.82
CA VAL A 52 18.88 3.04 7.27
C VAL A 52 18.73 2.68 5.79
N VAL A 53 17.56 2.20 5.38
CA VAL A 53 17.19 2.02 3.99
C VAL A 53 15.98 2.87 3.64
N PHE A 54 16.07 3.63 2.55
CA PHE A 54 14.95 4.41 2.00
C PHE A 54 14.38 3.70 0.77
N VAL A 55 13.08 3.39 0.79
CA VAL A 55 12.33 2.86 -0.37
C VAL A 55 11.41 3.98 -0.88
N VAL A 56 11.74 4.58 -2.01
CA VAL A 56 11.14 5.86 -2.44
C VAL A 56 10.57 5.76 -3.85
N ALA A 57 9.26 5.89 -3.97
CA ALA A 57 8.60 6.10 -5.25
C ALA A 57 8.82 7.53 -5.76
N THR A 58 8.80 7.71 -7.08
CA THR A 58 8.74 9.05 -7.69
C THR A 58 7.30 9.34 -8.14
N THR A 59 6.76 10.49 -7.77
CA THR A 59 5.36 10.86 -8.08
C THR A 59 5.28 11.92 -9.16
N GLY A 60 4.19 11.89 -9.94
CA GLY A 60 3.88 12.89 -10.97
C GLY A 60 5.09 13.29 -11.84
N GLN A 61 5.40 14.59 -11.85
CA GLN A 61 6.51 15.17 -12.62
C GLN A 61 7.82 15.20 -11.83
N GLY A 62 8.22 14.05 -11.28
CA GLY A 62 9.48 13.90 -10.53
C GLY A 62 9.42 14.46 -9.11
N GLU A 63 8.27 14.42 -8.48
CA GLU A 63 8.04 14.92 -7.14
C GLU A 63 8.35 13.88 -6.05
N ILE A 64 8.47 14.39 -4.82
CA ILE A 64 8.63 13.58 -3.62
C ILE A 64 7.22 13.13 -3.15
N PRO A 65 7.05 11.84 -2.79
CA PRO A 65 5.79 11.32 -2.30
C PRO A 65 5.21 12.13 -1.14
N PRO A 66 3.87 12.31 -1.07
CA PRO A 66 3.22 13.11 -0.04
C PRO A 66 3.63 12.75 1.38
N ASN A 67 3.71 11.45 1.71
CA ASN A 67 4.08 10.92 3.02
C ASN A 67 5.59 11.07 3.39
N MET A 68 6.34 11.86 2.62
CA MET A 68 7.77 12.13 2.82
C MET A 68 8.11 13.62 2.73
N ARG A 69 7.16 14.47 2.29
CA ARG A 69 7.46 15.88 1.94
C ARG A 69 7.95 16.67 3.14
N THR A 70 7.43 16.42 4.34
CA THR A 70 7.75 17.18 5.54
C THR A 70 9.19 16.95 5.96
N ASN A 71 9.57 15.69 6.13
CA ASN A 71 10.92 15.32 6.54
C ASN A 71 11.94 15.48 5.41
N TRP A 72 11.52 15.38 4.14
CA TRP A 72 12.38 15.76 3.02
C TRP A 72 12.80 17.23 3.09
N ARG A 73 11.87 18.16 3.39
CA ARG A 73 12.22 19.58 3.59
C ARG A 73 13.19 19.77 4.76
N ARG A 74 13.06 18.98 5.84
CA ARG A 74 14.00 19.01 6.97
C ARG A 74 15.40 18.56 6.56
N LEU A 75 15.50 17.46 5.81
CA LEU A 75 16.78 16.97 5.28
C LEU A 75 17.48 17.97 4.36
N LEU A 76 16.74 18.87 3.70
CA LEU A 76 17.28 19.93 2.85
C LEU A 76 17.77 21.18 3.61
N ARG A 77 17.60 21.25 4.93
CA ARG A 77 18.06 22.40 5.73
C ARG A 77 19.58 22.57 5.61
N ARG A 78 20.02 23.81 5.36
CA ARG A 78 21.45 24.18 5.28
C ARG A 78 22.18 24.10 6.61
N SER A 79 21.44 24.08 7.73
CA SER A 79 21.99 23.95 9.09
C SER A 79 22.54 22.55 9.39
N LEU A 80 22.17 21.53 8.61
CA LEU A 80 22.69 20.18 8.77
C LEU A 80 24.13 20.13 8.25
N SER A 81 25.07 19.67 9.08
CA SER A 81 26.48 19.55 8.70
C SER A 81 26.68 18.47 7.64
N SER A 82 27.80 18.54 6.92
CA SER A 82 28.22 17.48 5.99
C SER A 82 28.67 16.19 6.69
N THR A 83 28.68 16.17 8.02
CA THR A 83 29.05 15.03 8.86
C THR A 83 27.87 14.50 9.67
N TRP A 84 26.67 15.04 9.44
CA TRP A 84 25.47 14.74 10.23
C TRP A 84 25.12 13.24 10.25
N MET A 85 25.44 12.50 9.19
CA MET A 85 25.23 11.05 9.06
C MET A 85 26.54 10.23 9.03
N GLN A 86 27.68 10.78 9.49
CA GLN A 86 28.99 10.14 9.34
C GLN A 86 29.11 8.72 9.92
N ASN A 87 28.25 8.35 10.86
CA ASN A 87 28.24 7.04 11.51
C ASN A 87 27.08 6.14 11.05
N VAL A 88 26.30 6.58 10.06
CA VAL A 88 25.09 5.90 9.61
C VAL A 88 25.37 5.23 8.27
N HIS A 89 25.18 3.92 8.20
CA HIS A 89 25.14 3.20 6.94
C HIS A 89 23.81 3.43 6.23
N PHE A 90 23.81 3.71 4.94
CA PHE A 90 22.57 3.93 4.21
C PHE A 90 22.48 3.23 2.86
N ALA A 91 21.25 2.92 2.47
CA ALA A 91 20.88 2.42 1.16
C ALA A 91 19.62 3.13 0.65
N VAL A 92 19.47 3.24 -0.68
CA VAL A 92 18.27 3.82 -1.30
C VAL A 92 17.81 2.94 -2.44
N LEU A 93 16.55 2.51 -2.40
CA LEU A 93 15.85 1.82 -3.47
C LEU A 93 14.79 2.75 -4.03
N GLY A 94 14.93 3.11 -5.29
CA GLY A 94 13.98 3.93 -6.03
C GLY A 94 12.98 3.09 -6.81
N LEU A 95 11.72 3.50 -6.78
CA LEU A 95 10.68 3.01 -7.69
C LEU A 95 10.30 4.13 -8.66
N GLY A 96 10.40 3.85 -9.95
CA GLY A 96 10.07 4.82 -10.99
C GLY A 96 9.64 4.13 -12.28
N ASP A 97 9.38 4.95 -13.28
CA ASP A 97 8.93 4.54 -14.61
C ASP A 97 9.76 5.32 -15.65
N SER A 98 10.49 4.60 -16.51
CA SER A 98 11.40 5.18 -17.50
C SER A 98 10.69 5.86 -18.68
N SER A 99 9.38 5.67 -18.84
CA SER A 99 8.56 6.44 -19.79
C SER A 99 8.42 7.91 -19.37
N TYR A 100 8.66 8.23 -18.09
CA TYR A 100 8.67 9.59 -17.57
C TYR A 100 10.06 10.22 -17.64
N GLN A 101 10.13 11.48 -18.07
CA GLN A 101 11.39 12.23 -18.18
C GLN A 101 12.20 12.26 -16.88
N LYS A 102 11.53 12.30 -15.72
CA LYS A 102 12.15 12.34 -14.39
C LYS A 102 12.16 10.96 -13.73
N TYR A 103 12.63 9.97 -14.47
CA TYR A 103 12.81 8.60 -13.99
C TYR A 103 13.62 8.51 -12.69
N ASN A 104 13.01 7.94 -11.64
CA ASN A 104 13.58 7.75 -10.30
C ASN A 104 14.14 9.02 -9.63
N PHE A 105 13.63 10.19 -10.02
CA PHE A 105 14.22 11.47 -9.62
C PHE A 105 14.15 11.72 -8.10
N ALA A 106 13.10 11.26 -7.43
CA ALA A 106 12.97 11.35 -5.98
C ALA A 106 14.08 10.58 -5.26
N ALA A 107 14.23 9.29 -5.56
CA ALA A 107 15.26 8.43 -4.97
C ALA A 107 16.69 8.95 -5.27
N LYS A 108 16.95 9.40 -6.50
CA LYS A 108 18.23 10.01 -6.89
C LYS A 108 18.54 11.28 -6.10
N LYS A 109 17.54 12.08 -5.72
CA LYS A 109 17.72 13.26 -4.86
C LYS A 109 18.03 12.85 -3.43
N VAL A 110 17.28 11.90 -2.88
CA VAL A 110 17.48 11.37 -1.53
C VAL A 110 18.90 10.83 -1.38
N PHE A 111 19.30 9.93 -2.28
CA PHE A 111 20.63 9.33 -2.29
C PHE A 111 21.76 10.38 -2.31
N ARG A 112 21.68 11.35 -3.24
CA ARG A 112 22.66 12.45 -3.31
C ARG A 112 22.71 13.27 -2.03
N ARG A 113 21.56 13.52 -1.40
CA ARG A 113 21.50 14.29 -0.16
C ARG A 113 22.09 13.52 1.02
N LEU A 114 21.85 12.22 1.15
CA LEU A 114 22.44 11.39 2.20
C LEU A 114 23.98 11.34 2.09
N LEU A 115 24.51 11.27 0.86
CA LEU A 115 25.96 11.41 0.62
C LEU A 115 26.48 12.78 1.08
N GLN A 116 25.80 13.88 0.76
CA GLN A 116 26.20 15.23 1.18
C GLN A 116 26.18 15.42 2.70
N LEU A 117 25.36 14.65 3.41
CA LEU A 117 25.27 14.65 4.87
C LEU A 117 26.32 13.73 5.52
N GLY A 118 27.18 13.10 4.74
CA GLY A 118 28.29 12.27 5.22
C GLY A 118 27.93 10.81 5.47
N GLY A 119 26.76 10.33 5.02
CA GLY A 119 26.34 8.95 5.20
C GLY A 119 27.29 7.94 4.54
N ASN A 120 27.44 6.77 5.16
CA ASN A 120 28.22 5.65 4.63
C ASN A 120 27.35 4.81 3.69
N ARG A 121 27.49 5.01 2.39
CA ARG A 121 26.72 4.26 1.39
C ARG A 121 27.07 2.76 1.42
N LEU A 122 26.07 1.90 1.57
CA LEU A 122 26.22 0.44 1.48
C LEU A 122 26.37 -0.05 0.04
N LEU A 123 25.53 0.47 -0.87
CA LEU A 123 25.50 0.12 -2.29
C LEU A 123 24.92 1.29 -3.10
N ASP A 124 25.05 1.20 -4.42
CA ASP A 124 24.46 2.18 -5.33
C ASP A 124 22.93 2.23 -5.24
N VAL A 125 22.38 3.38 -5.66
CA VAL A 125 20.92 3.56 -5.67
C VAL A 125 20.28 2.52 -6.58
N GLY A 126 19.34 1.75 -6.05
CA GLY A 126 18.52 0.84 -6.83
C GLY A 126 17.54 1.65 -7.68
N LEU A 127 17.44 1.35 -8.97
CA LEU A 127 16.56 2.07 -9.90
C LEU A 127 15.56 1.08 -10.48
N ALA A 128 14.50 0.78 -9.74
CA ALA A 128 13.42 -0.06 -10.22
C ALA A 128 12.60 0.69 -11.28
N ASP A 129 12.24 -0.03 -12.34
CA ASP A 129 11.55 0.51 -13.51
C ASP A 129 10.27 -0.28 -13.79
N ASP A 130 9.13 0.42 -13.77
CA ASP A 130 7.83 -0.16 -14.10
C ASP A 130 7.73 -0.59 -15.58
N GLN A 131 8.56 -0.02 -16.47
CA GLN A 131 8.61 -0.36 -17.90
C GLN A 131 9.55 -1.52 -18.22
N HIS A 132 10.31 -2.02 -17.24
CA HIS A 132 11.17 -3.18 -17.45
C HIS A 132 10.33 -4.42 -17.80
N GLU A 133 10.86 -5.35 -18.60
CA GLU A 133 10.13 -6.56 -19.01
C GLU A 133 9.61 -7.34 -17.81
N ILE A 134 10.41 -7.41 -16.75
CA ILE A 134 10.07 -8.04 -15.47
C ILE A 134 9.53 -7.08 -14.40
N GLY A 135 9.12 -5.89 -14.81
CA GLY A 135 8.66 -4.80 -13.97
C GLY A 135 9.72 -4.36 -12.94
N ILE A 136 9.26 -3.79 -11.84
CA ILE A 136 10.12 -3.28 -10.77
C ILE A 136 11.07 -4.34 -10.19
N ASP A 137 10.70 -5.62 -10.27
CA ASP A 137 11.51 -6.73 -9.75
C ASP A 137 12.86 -6.88 -10.44
N GLY A 138 12.99 -6.39 -11.68
CA GLY A 138 14.24 -6.49 -12.44
C GLY A 138 15.41 -5.79 -11.78
N ALA A 139 15.15 -4.69 -11.07
CA ALA A 139 16.16 -4.05 -10.24
C ALA A 139 16.05 -4.49 -8.77
N ILE A 140 14.83 -4.68 -8.23
CA ILE A 140 14.63 -4.93 -6.81
C ILE A 140 15.30 -6.23 -6.36
N ILE A 141 15.17 -7.32 -7.13
CA ILE A 141 15.69 -8.63 -6.73
C ILE A 141 17.23 -8.63 -6.61
N PRO A 142 18.01 -8.28 -7.65
CA PRO A 142 19.46 -8.22 -7.52
C PRO A 142 19.90 -7.19 -6.47
N TRP A 143 19.23 -6.03 -6.43
CA TRP A 143 19.56 -4.99 -5.44
C TRP A 143 19.36 -5.46 -4.00
N LYS A 144 18.29 -6.23 -3.71
CA LYS A 144 18.03 -6.78 -2.37
C LYS A 144 19.09 -7.78 -1.95
N LYS A 145 19.53 -8.64 -2.88
CA LYS A 145 20.62 -9.58 -2.62
C LYS A 145 21.88 -8.82 -2.20
N ASP A 146 22.31 -7.84 -3.00
CA ASP A 146 23.48 -7.01 -2.72
C ASP A 146 23.30 -6.21 -1.42
N PHE A 147 22.10 -5.72 -1.14
CA PHE A 147 21.80 -4.99 0.10
C PHE A 147 22.01 -5.86 1.34
N TRP A 148 21.46 -7.08 1.36
CA TRP A 148 21.61 -7.99 2.50
C TRP A 148 23.05 -8.47 2.69
N GLU A 149 23.77 -8.73 1.59
CA GLU A 149 25.20 -9.06 1.62
C GLU A 149 26.05 -7.92 2.22
N ASN A 150 25.86 -6.70 1.72
CA ASN A 150 26.60 -5.53 2.21
C ASN A 150 26.21 -5.17 3.65
N LEU A 151 24.95 -5.32 4.03
CA LEU A 151 24.50 -5.09 5.41
C LEU A 151 25.18 -6.08 6.37
N ARG A 152 25.28 -7.37 6.00
CA ARG A 152 26.00 -8.37 6.80
C ARG A 152 27.49 -8.05 6.92
N ALA A 153 28.12 -7.59 5.84
CA ALA A 153 29.53 -7.21 5.86
C ALA A 153 29.86 -6.07 6.84
N THR A 154 28.86 -5.27 7.27
CA THR A 154 29.06 -4.26 8.33
C THR A 154 29.22 -4.84 9.74
N ALA A 155 28.87 -6.11 9.95
CA ALA A 155 28.83 -6.76 11.26
C ALA A 155 27.97 -6.02 12.32
N LEU A 156 26.98 -5.23 11.90
CA LEU A 156 26.07 -4.52 12.81
C LEU A 156 25.09 -5.44 13.55
N PHE A 157 24.79 -6.61 12.96
CA PHE A 157 23.78 -7.57 13.44
C PHE A 157 24.39 -8.99 13.54
N GLU A 158 24.96 -9.32 14.70
CA GLU A 158 25.72 -10.57 14.92
C GLU A 158 24.88 -11.85 14.78
N ASN A 159 23.58 -11.78 15.07
CA ASN A 159 22.66 -12.94 15.03
C ASN A 159 21.93 -13.07 13.67
N ALA A 160 22.29 -12.28 12.66
CA ALA A 160 21.63 -12.32 11.38
C ALA A 160 21.87 -13.65 10.66
N LYS A 161 20.81 -14.31 10.22
CA LYS A 161 20.91 -15.54 9.41
C LYS A 161 21.45 -15.23 8.00
N GLU A 162 22.04 -16.25 7.38
CA GLU A 162 22.54 -16.15 6.00
C GLU A 162 21.42 -16.28 4.97
N GLU A 163 20.46 -17.18 5.23
CA GLU A 163 19.36 -17.50 4.33
C GLU A 163 18.01 -17.46 5.05
N ILE A 164 16.97 -17.19 4.28
CA ILE A 164 15.59 -17.23 4.74
C ILE A 164 15.10 -18.67 4.69
N ASP A 165 14.64 -19.20 5.81
CA ASP A 165 13.94 -20.49 5.84
C ASP A 165 12.51 -20.31 5.27
N PRO A 166 12.19 -20.92 4.12
CA PRO A 166 10.89 -20.77 3.47
C PRO A 166 9.74 -21.44 4.25
N THR A 167 10.05 -22.24 5.27
CA THR A 167 9.05 -22.92 6.11
C THR A 167 8.56 -22.04 7.26
N ILE A 168 9.30 -20.97 7.61
CA ILE A 168 8.94 -20.07 8.70
C ILE A 168 7.81 -19.15 8.28
N MET A 169 6.71 -19.20 9.04
CA MET A 169 5.61 -18.26 8.91
C MET A 169 5.70 -17.14 9.93
N LEU A 170 5.73 -15.90 9.43
CA LEU A 170 5.54 -14.73 10.29
C LEU A 170 4.10 -14.68 10.80
N PRO A 171 3.88 -14.15 12.03
CA PRO A 171 2.55 -13.97 12.57
C PRO A 171 1.72 -13.00 11.68
N PRO A 172 0.38 -13.13 11.68
CA PRO A 172 -0.50 -12.25 10.92
C PRO A 172 -0.35 -10.79 11.35
N LYS A 173 -0.60 -9.84 10.44
CA LYS A 173 -0.51 -8.40 10.74
C LYS A 173 -1.40 -8.00 11.93
N TYR A 174 -2.58 -8.60 12.06
CA TYR A 174 -3.52 -8.32 13.11
C TYR A 174 -4.00 -9.59 13.80
N LYS A 175 -4.38 -9.43 15.07
CA LYS A 175 -5.18 -10.41 15.82
C LYS A 175 -6.62 -9.91 15.87
N LEU A 176 -7.57 -10.77 15.53
CA LEU A 176 -9.01 -10.47 15.63
C LEU A 176 -9.48 -10.78 17.05
N ILE A 177 -9.94 -9.75 17.76
CA ILE A 177 -10.43 -9.86 19.13
C ILE A 177 -11.97 -9.83 19.11
N TYR A 178 -12.57 -11.00 19.35
CA TYR A 178 -14.02 -11.17 19.43
C TYR A 178 -14.48 -10.99 20.89
N GLU A 179 -14.78 -9.75 21.29
CA GLU A 179 -15.24 -9.44 22.65
C GLU A 179 -16.68 -9.93 22.91
N ILE A 180 -16.94 -10.50 24.09
CA ILE A 180 -18.27 -10.99 24.54
C ILE A 180 -19.04 -9.91 25.33
N SER A 181 -18.37 -8.89 25.88
CA SER A 181 -19.00 -7.83 26.69
C SER A 181 -19.06 -6.49 25.96
N ALA A 182 -20.20 -5.81 26.09
CA ALA A 182 -20.40 -4.46 25.57
C ALA A 182 -19.66 -3.46 26.45
N ASP A 183 -18.51 -2.97 26.00
CA ASP A 183 -17.88 -1.82 26.63
C ASP A 183 -18.33 -0.53 25.90
N ASN A 184 -19.03 0.32 26.65
CA ASN A 184 -19.53 1.61 26.22
C ASN A 184 -18.44 2.66 26.50
N GLY A 185 -17.53 2.84 25.56
CA GLY A 185 -16.47 3.84 25.68
C GLY A 185 -16.00 4.32 24.31
N SER A 186 -16.87 5.02 23.57
CA SER A 186 -16.42 5.76 22.38
C SER A 186 -15.90 7.13 22.82
N SER A 187 -14.59 7.35 22.64
CA SER A 187 -14.05 8.70 22.55
C SER A 187 -14.20 9.14 21.09
N PRO A 188 -14.81 10.29 20.77
CA PRO A 188 -14.81 10.79 19.41
C PRO A 188 -13.39 11.19 19.04
N ASP A 189 -12.72 10.33 18.28
CA ASP A 189 -11.40 10.61 17.73
C ASP A 189 -11.56 11.63 16.60
N GLN A 190 -11.12 12.87 16.83
CA GLN A 190 -11.25 14.01 15.92
C GLN A 190 -10.32 13.93 14.70
N SER A 191 -9.82 12.74 14.37
CA SER A 191 -8.74 12.54 13.40
C SER A 191 -9.15 11.73 12.17
N GLN A 192 -10.27 12.06 11.49
CA GLN A 192 -10.30 12.04 10.01
C GLN A 192 -11.55 12.64 9.33
N GLN A 193 -11.25 13.39 8.27
CA GLN A 193 -12.06 14.27 7.43
C GLN A 193 -12.77 13.50 6.29
N TRP A 194 -13.75 12.66 6.62
CA TRP A 194 -14.63 12.09 5.59
C TRP A 194 -16.07 12.51 5.87
N HIS A 195 -16.76 12.89 4.80
CA HIS A 195 -18.12 13.37 4.86
C HIS A 195 -18.98 12.48 3.97
N GLU A 196 -20.01 11.89 4.55
CA GLU A 196 -21.07 11.27 3.77
C GLU A 196 -21.90 12.39 3.16
N VAL A 197 -22.02 12.39 1.83
CA VAL A 197 -22.73 13.41 1.07
C VAL A 197 -23.82 12.76 0.24
N ALA A 198 -24.98 13.41 0.16
CA ALA A 198 -26.07 12.92 -0.66
C ALA A 198 -25.78 13.13 -2.15
N VAL A 199 -26.09 12.13 -2.98
CA VAL A 199 -26.11 12.29 -4.43
C VAL A 199 -27.42 12.97 -4.81
N ILE A 200 -27.33 14.18 -5.37
CA ILE A 200 -28.47 14.99 -5.83
C ILE A 200 -28.95 14.47 -7.20
N SER A 201 -28.02 14.28 -8.14
CA SER A 201 -28.34 13.76 -9.47
C SER A 201 -27.20 12.92 -10.06
N ASN A 202 -27.52 12.09 -11.05
CA ASN A 202 -26.57 11.21 -11.73
C ASN A 202 -27.03 10.98 -13.17
N ASP A 203 -26.67 11.92 -14.02
CA ASP A 203 -27.24 12.08 -15.35
C ASP A 203 -26.23 11.67 -16.43
N ARG A 204 -26.65 10.85 -17.39
CA ARG A 204 -25.80 10.50 -18.53
C ARG A 204 -25.72 11.70 -19.47
N VAL A 205 -24.51 12.17 -19.76
CA VAL A 205 -24.27 13.32 -20.64
C VAL A 205 -23.93 12.93 -22.08
N THR A 206 -23.50 11.69 -22.29
CA THR A 206 -23.31 11.09 -23.62
C THR A 206 -24.64 10.59 -24.18
N SER A 207 -24.81 10.56 -25.50
CA SER A 207 -25.96 9.92 -26.14
C SER A 207 -26.06 8.42 -25.78
N GLU A 208 -27.26 7.85 -25.86
CA GLU A 208 -27.49 6.47 -25.42
C GLU A 208 -26.69 5.44 -26.21
N ASP A 209 -26.51 5.71 -27.50
CA ASP A 209 -25.78 4.93 -28.51
C ASP A 209 -24.26 5.12 -28.44
N HIS A 210 -23.76 6.10 -27.69
CA HIS A 210 -22.32 6.28 -27.50
C HIS A 210 -21.73 5.13 -26.69
N PHE A 211 -20.60 4.57 -27.13
CA PHE A 211 -19.98 3.37 -26.54
C PHE A 211 -19.56 3.58 -25.06
N GLN A 212 -19.19 4.80 -24.70
CA GLN A 212 -18.80 5.17 -23.34
C GLN A 212 -19.95 5.92 -22.64
N ASP A 213 -20.41 5.39 -21.51
CA ASP A 213 -21.40 6.02 -20.62
C ASP A 213 -20.67 7.00 -19.69
N THR A 214 -20.72 8.30 -20.01
CA THR A 214 -20.18 9.37 -19.16
C THR A 214 -21.33 10.04 -18.44
N ARG A 215 -21.15 10.26 -17.13
CA ARG A 215 -22.18 10.81 -16.26
C ARG A 215 -21.71 12.05 -15.53
N LEU A 216 -22.59 13.03 -15.42
CA LEU A 216 -22.46 14.15 -14.51
C LEU A 216 -23.14 13.75 -13.20
N VAL A 217 -22.37 13.70 -12.12
CA VAL A 217 -22.88 13.37 -10.79
C VAL A 217 -22.81 14.63 -9.94
N SER A 218 -23.96 15.08 -9.45
CA SER A 218 -24.08 16.23 -8.55
C SER A 218 -24.24 15.74 -7.12
N LEU A 219 -23.42 16.25 -6.21
CA LEU A 219 -23.33 15.88 -4.80
C LEU A 219 -23.65 17.09 -3.93
N SER A 220 -24.35 16.89 -2.81
CA SER A 220 -24.57 17.95 -1.82
C SER A 220 -23.25 18.43 -1.22
N SER A 221 -23.09 19.74 -1.11
CA SER A 221 -21.96 20.36 -0.39
C SER A 221 -22.35 20.90 0.98
N MET A 222 -23.58 20.67 1.44
CA MET A 222 -24.07 21.22 2.71
C MET A 222 -23.36 20.62 3.93
N GLU A 223 -22.98 19.35 3.84
CA GLU A 223 -22.32 18.57 4.90
C GLU A 223 -20.80 18.77 4.94
N LEU A 224 -20.23 19.48 3.97
CA LEU A 224 -18.79 19.68 3.84
C LEU A 224 -18.29 20.82 4.73
N PRO A 225 -17.05 20.69 5.27
CA PRO A 225 -16.50 21.67 6.19
C PRO A 225 -16.20 22.96 5.45
N ARG A 226 -16.65 24.09 6.02
CA ARG A 226 -16.44 25.42 5.45
C ARG A 226 -15.24 26.06 6.10
N ASN A 227 -14.33 26.60 5.29
CA ASN A 227 -13.29 27.46 5.80
C ASN A 227 -13.91 28.83 6.11
N PRO A 228 -13.81 29.37 7.34
CA PRO A 228 -14.38 30.67 7.69
C PRO A 228 -13.78 31.83 6.86
N ASP A 229 -12.58 31.65 6.29
CA ASP A 229 -11.89 32.67 5.49
C ASP A 229 -12.24 32.62 4.00
N THR A 230 -12.96 31.58 3.52
CA THR A 230 -13.38 31.47 2.11
C THR A 230 -14.90 31.34 2.00
N THR A 231 -15.48 31.95 0.98
CA THR A 231 -16.92 31.82 0.69
C THR A 231 -17.30 30.44 0.15
N HIS A 232 -16.33 29.63 -0.28
CA HIS A 232 -16.56 28.36 -0.96
C HIS A 232 -15.78 27.20 -0.31
N VAL A 233 -16.30 25.99 -0.51
CA VAL A 233 -15.75 24.73 0.00
C VAL A 233 -14.53 24.27 -0.80
N TYR A 234 -14.39 24.70 -2.05
CA TYR A 234 -13.32 24.31 -2.98
C TYR A 234 -13.05 25.40 -4.03
N GLU A 235 -11.92 25.30 -4.72
CA GLU A 235 -11.52 26.17 -5.84
C GLU A 235 -11.53 25.43 -7.20
N PRO A 236 -11.67 26.15 -8.33
CA PRO A 236 -11.58 25.53 -9.65
C PRO A 236 -10.22 24.84 -9.86
N GLY A 237 -10.26 23.57 -10.24
CA GLY A 237 -9.05 22.74 -10.39
C GLY A 237 -8.80 21.78 -9.22
N ASP A 238 -9.55 21.94 -8.11
CA ASP A 238 -9.51 21.00 -7.01
C ASP A 238 -10.03 19.61 -7.41
N VAL A 239 -9.62 18.62 -6.63
CA VAL A 239 -9.94 17.20 -6.83
C VAL A 239 -10.76 16.70 -5.65
N LEU A 240 -11.90 16.07 -5.96
CA LEU A 240 -12.71 15.37 -4.99
C LEU A 240 -12.24 13.91 -4.87
N MET A 241 -11.95 13.47 -3.65
CA MET A 241 -11.61 12.07 -3.36
C MET A 241 -12.89 11.33 -2.94
N VAL A 242 -13.27 10.30 -3.70
CA VAL A 242 -14.47 9.49 -3.43
C VAL A 242 -14.05 8.10 -2.98
N GLN A 243 -14.48 7.67 -1.79
CA GLN A 243 -14.25 6.32 -1.29
C GLN A 243 -15.29 5.34 -1.87
N PRO A 244 -14.89 4.33 -2.66
CA PRO A 244 -15.82 3.34 -3.18
C PRO A 244 -16.04 2.16 -2.23
N CYS A 245 -17.04 1.34 -2.55
CA CYS A 245 -17.26 0.01 -2.00
C CYS A 245 -17.08 -1.05 -3.10
N ASN A 246 -16.77 -2.29 -2.73
CA ASN A 246 -16.68 -3.39 -3.69
C ASN A 246 -18.04 -3.72 -4.31
N LEU A 247 -17.99 -4.27 -5.52
CA LEU A 247 -19.15 -4.81 -6.21
C LEU A 247 -19.65 -6.07 -5.50
N SER A 248 -20.97 -6.22 -5.37
CA SER A 248 -21.59 -7.41 -4.76
C SER A 248 -21.15 -8.71 -5.45
N LYS A 249 -20.95 -8.69 -6.77
CA LYS A 249 -20.45 -9.84 -7.55
C LYS A 249 -19.07 -10.29 -7.08
N SER A 250 -18.17 -9.35 -6.83
CA SER A 250 -16.76 -9.64 -6.48
C SER A 250 -16.66 -10.10 -5.03
N ILE A 251 -17.49 -9.53 -4.16
CA ILE A 251 -17.69 -10.05 -2.79
C ILE A 251 -18.18 -11.50 -2.86
N GLN A 252 -19.19 -11.81 -3.69
CA GLN A 252 -19.72 -13.17 -3.80
C GLN A 252 -18.64 -14.16 -4.29
N ILE A 253 -17.87 -13.81 -5.33
CA ILE A 253 -16.76 -14.65 -5.82
C ILE A 253 -15.77 -14.97 -4.70
N ALA A 254 -15.37 -13.96 -3.92
CA ALA A 254 -14.44 -14.16 -2.80
C ALA A 254 -15.05 -15.03 -1.69
N LEU A 255 -16.29 -14.77 -1.28
CA LEU A 255 -16.96 -15.52 -0.21
C LEU A 255 -17.23 -16.99 -0.60
N ASP A 256 -17.60 -17.26 -1.85
CA ASP A 256 -17.79 -18.60 -2.38
C ASP A 256 -16.48 -19.42 -2.32
N ALA A 257 -15.34 -18.78 -2.60
CA ALA A 257 -14.03 -19.41 -2.53
C ALA A 257 -13.57 -19.66 -1.09
N LEU A 258 -13.81 -18.71 -0.17
CA LEU A 258 -13.41 -18.79 1.23
C LEU A 258 -14.28 -19.74 2.07
N LYS A 259 -15.54 -19.94 1.67
CA LYS A 259 -16.51 -20.84 2.34
C LYS A 259 -16.75 -20.51 3.82
N TYR A 260 -16.62 -19.25 4.22
CA TYR A 260 -16.92 -18.80 5.57
C TYR A 260 -18.41 -18.86 5.88
N THR A 261 -18.76 -19.17 7.12
CA THR A 261 -20.15 -19.15 7.58
C THR A 261 -20.65 -17.72 7.79
N ASP A 262 -21.95 -17.49 7.64
CA ASP A 262 -22.55 -16.18 7.93
C ASP A 262 -22.31 -15.74 9.38
N ASP A 263 -22.33 -16.67 10.34
CA ASP A 263 -21.98 -16.39 11.74
C ASP A 263 -20.58 -15.77 11.84
N LEU A 264 -19.57 -16.36 11.18
CA LEU A 264 -18.22 -15.81 11.18
C LEU A 264 -18.14 -14.46 10.46
N LEU A 265 -18.85 -14.31 9.34
CA LEU A 265 -18.83 -13.09 8.53
C LEU A 265 -19.40 -11.88 9.26
N ASP A 266 -20.45 -12.09 10.04
CA ASP A 266 -21.19 -11.05 10.76
C ASP A 266 -20.76 -10.93 12.23
N ARG A 267 -19.87 -11.79 12.72
CA ARG A 267 -19.35 -11.71 14.09
C ARG A 267 -18.50 -10.45 14.28
N PRO A 268 -18.87 -9.56 15.22
CA PRO A 268 -18.11 -8.34 15.46
C PRO A 268 -16.74 -8.62 16.11
N PHE A 269 -15.71 -7.92 15.65
CA PHE A 269 -14.37 -7.96 16.23
C PHE A 269 -13.68 -6.58 16.23
N ARG A 270 -12.60 -6.49 17.01
CA ARG A 270 -11.62 -5.40 16.97
C ARG A 270 -10.30 -5.92 16.40
N LEU A 271 -9.61 -5.08 15.63
CA LEU A 271 -8.27 -5.36 15.15
C LEU A 271 -7.23 -4.91 16.17
N ARG A 272 -6.38 -5.84 16.60
CA ARG A 272 -5.18 -5.51 17.38
C ARG A 272 -3.94 -5.75 16.52
N PRO A 273 -3.15 -4.72 16.20
CA PRO A 273 -1.87 -4.89 15.52
C PRO A 273 -0.98 -5.88 16.26
N SER A 274 -0.33 -6.77 15.51
CA SER A 274 0.61 -7.74 16.07
C SER A 274 1.98 -7.14 16.38
N ASP A 275 2.25 -5.95 15.84
CA ASP A 275 3.53 -5.24 15.93
C ASP A 275 3.25 -3.72 15.97
N GLU A 276 4.14 -2.94 16.57
CA GLU A 276 4.01 -1.49 16.70
C GLU A 276 4.16 -0.74 15.36
N PHE A 277 4.85 -1.34 14.38
CA PHE A 277 5.03 -0.74 13.06
C PHE A 277 3.86 -1.00 12.10
N ILE A 278 2.86 -1.76 12.54
CA ILE A 278 1.65 -2.05 11.77
C ILE A 278 0.58 -1.03 12.13
N LYS A 279 0.25 -0.15 11.19
CA LYS A 279 -0.79 0.87 11.38
C LYS A 279 -2.18 0.27 11.23
N PRO A 280 -3.11 0.49 12.18
CA PRO A 280 -4.48 0.02 12.04
C PRO A 280 -5.17 0.69 10.84
N PRO A 281 -6.14 0.01 10.18
CA PRO A 281 -6.95 0.64 9.17
C PRO A 281 -7.69 1.85 9.74
N PRO A 282 -7.99 2.86 8.90
CA PRO A 282 -8.67 4.06 9.37
C PRO A 282 -10.03 3.75 10.00
N ARG A 283 -10.30 4.31 11.19
CA ARG A 283 -11.54 4.07 11.93
C ARG A 283 -12.80 4.50 11.17
N TRP A 284 -12.74 5.54 10.34
CA TRP A 284 -13.88 5.96 9.52
C TRP A 284 -14.23 4.95 8.40
N LEU A 285 -13.29 4.07 8.04
CA LEU A 285 -13.46 3.11 6.96
C LEU A 285 -14.22 1.86 7.42
N ILE A 286 -13.94 1.38 8.64
CA ILE A 286 -14.49 0.12 9.16
C ILE A 286 -15.10 0.22 10.56
N GLY A 287 -15.02 1.38 11.21
CA GLY A 287 -15.40 1.56 12.61
C GLY A 287 -14.34 1.04 13.58
N GLU A 288 -14.56 1.27 14.87
CA GLU A 288 -13.73 0.67 15.93
C GLU A 288 -14.03 -0.83 16.10
N ARG A 289 -15.31 -1.20 15.94
CA ARG A 289 -15.81 -2.57 15.97
C ARG A 289 -16.40 -2.87 14.60
N THR A 290 -15.88 -3.89 13.92
CA THR A 290 -16.23 -4.20 12.53
C THR A 290 -16.61 -5.68 12.37
N THR A 291 -17.01 -6.07 11.17
CA THR A 291 -17.27 -7.46 10.77
C THR A 291 -16.47 -7.78 9.51
N LEU A 292 -16.27 -9.08 9.20
CA LEU A 292 -15.60 -9.45 7.95
C LEU A 292 -16.42 -8.99 6.74
N ARG A 293 -17.76 -9.03 6.83
CA ARG A 293 -18.65 -8.50 5.78
C ARG A 293 -18.41 -7.01 5.50
N THR A 294 -18.21 -6.21 6.56
CA THR A 294 -17.85 -4.80 6.43
C THR A 294 -16.48 -4.64 5.78
N CYS A 295 -15.49 -5.46 6.17
CA CYS A 295 -14.16 -5.45 5.56
C CYS A 295 -14.20 -5.82 4.06
N PHE A 296 -14.95 -6.85 3.66
CA PHE A 296 -15.14 -7.19 2.24
C PHE A 296 -15.86 -6.09 1.46
N THR A 297 -16.73 -5.33 2.11
CA THR A 297 -17.46 -4.24 1.44
C THR A 297 -16.60 -2.98 1.28
N ARG A 298 -15.87 -2.60 2.33
CA ARG A 298 -15.26 -1.26 2.45
C ARG A 298 -13.74 -1.25 2.60
N LEU A 299 -13.10 -2.35 2.98
CA LEU A 299 -11.67 -2.39 3.29
C LEU A 299 -10.87 -3.09 2.19
N PHE A 300 -11.15 -4.36 1.90
CA PHE A 300 -10.31 -5.18 1.04
C PHE A 300 -10.49 -4.83 -0.43
N ASP A 301 -9.44 -4.50 -1.17
CA ASP A 301 -9.55 -4.27 -2.62
C ASP A 301 -9.62 -5.62 -3.37
N LEU A 302 -10.84 -5.99 -3.77
CA LEU A 302 -11.13 -7.26 -4.45
C LEU A 302 -10.93 -7.20 -5.97
N GLU A 303 -10.84 -5.99 -6.52
CA GLU A 303 -10.71 -5.72 -7.96
C GLU A 303 -9.25 -5.47 -8.37
N MET A 304 -8.34 -5.34 -7.40
CA MET A 304 -6.93 -5.14 -7.66
C MET A 304 -6.34 -6.38 -8.36
N ILE A 305 -5.46 -6.15 -9.33
CA ILE A 305 -4.59 -7.20 -9.88
C ILE A 305 -3.57 -7.58 -8.80
N PRO A 306 -3.51 -8.84 -8.35
CA PRO A 306 -2.67 -9.24 -7.23
C PRO A 306 -1.19 -9.07 -7.55
N ARG A 307 -0.44 -8.56 -6.58
CA ARG A 307 1.03 -8.41 -6.65
C ARG A 307 1.70 -9.72 -6.27
N LYS A 308 2.99 -9.89 -6.59
CA LYS A 308 3.74 -11.09 -6.17
C LYS A 308 3.73 -11.33 -4.65
N SER A 309 3.66 -10.28 -3.83
CA SER A 309 3.51 -10.40 -2.37
C SER A 309 2.23 -11.14 -1.97
N PHE A 310 1.13 -10.97 -2.71
CA PHE A 310 -0.11 -11.74 -2.53
C PHE A 310 0.14 -13.24 -2.73
N PHE A 311 0.78 -13.61 -3.85
CA PHE A 311 1.09 -15.00 -4.17
C PHE A 311 2.07 -15.61 -3.16
N GLN A 312 3.07 -14.86 -2.70
CA GLN A 312 3.99 -15.29 -1.64
C GLN A 312 3.25 -15.66 -0.36
N ILE A 313 2.30 -14.83 0.06
CA ILE A 313 1.53 -15.07 1.28
C ILE A 313 0.59 -16.26 1.07
N LEU A 314 -0.07 -16.34 -0.08
CA LEU A 314 -0.98 -17.45 -0.40
C LEU A 314 -0.23 -18.79 -0.48
N ALA A 315 0.94 -18.83 -1.12
CA ALA A 315 1.82 -19.99 -1.18
C ALA A 315 2.28 -20.45 0.21
N SER A 316 2.51 -19.51 1.13
CA SER A 316 2.84 -19.85 2.51
C SER A 316 1.67 -20.59 3.17
N ILE A 317 0.43 -20.12 2.99
CA ILE A 317 -0.79 -20.66 3.60
C ILE A 317 -1.20 -22.01 2.98
N SER A 318 -0.86 -22.22 1.71
CA SER A 318 -1.27 -23.41 0.96
C SER A 318 -0.75 -24.71 1.56
N THR A 319 -1.69 -25.62 1.82
CA THR A 319 -1.45 -27.00 2.27
C THR A 319 -1.57 -28.01 1.13
N ASN A 320 -2.17 -27.62 0.00
CA ASN A 320 -2.29 -28.44 -1.19
C ASN A 320 -1.00 -28.33 -2.03
N ALA A 321 -0.33 -29.45 -2.30
CA ALA A 321 0.97 -29.46 -2.98
C ALA A 321 0.93 -28.85 -4.39
N THR A 322 -0.10 -29.19 -5.18
CA THR A 322 -0.24 -28.71 -6.57
C THR A 322 -0.54 -27.22 -6.63
N GLU A 323 -1.47 -26.74 -5.81
CA GLU A 323 -1.76 -25.31 -5.74
C GLU A 323 -0.55 -24.51 -5.22
N LYS A 324 0.15 -25.03 -4.21
CA LYS A 324 1.36 -24.40 -3.66
C LYS A 324 2.46 -24.28 -4.70
N GLU A 325 2.75 -25.36 -5.45
CA GLU A 325 3.73 -25.35 -6.54
C GLU A 325 3.38 -24.26 -7.57
N ARG A 326 2.12 -24.21 -7.98
CA ARG A 326 1.64 -23.21 -8.93
C ARG A 326 1.77 -21.77 -8.42
N LEU A 327 1.48 -21.55 -7.13
CA LEU A 327 1.66 -20.24 -6.50
C LEU A 327 3.15 -19.85 -6.41
N LEU A 328 4.05 -20.82 -6.19
CA LEU A 328 5.50 -20.61 -6.19
C LEU A 328 6.03 -20.28 -7.58
N ASP A 329 5.49 -20.88 -8.64
CA ASP A 329 5.86 -20.55 -10.02
C ASP A 329 5.62 -19.08 -10.34
N PHE A 330 4.49 -18.51 -9.89
CA PHE A 330 4.17 -17.08 -10.09
C PHE A 330 5.11 -16.12 -9.37
N ILE A 331 5.84 -16.61 -8.36
CA ILE A 331 6.81 -15.80 -7.60
C ILE A 331 8.20 -15.92 -8.22
N ASN A 332 8.48 -17.02 -8.92
CA ASN A 332 9.77 -17.28 -9.54
C ASN A 332 10.10 -16.18 -10.57
N PRO A 333 11.23 -15.47 -10.43
CA PRO A 333 11.65 -14.44 -11.39
C PRO A 333 11.83 -14.97 -12.82
N GLU A 334 12.17 -16.25 -12.98
CA GLU A 334 12.35 -16.89 -14.29
C GLU A 334 11.02 -17.12 -15.03
N ASN A 335 9.89 -17.19 -14.30
CA ASN A 335 8.56 -17.48 -14.85
C ASN A 335 7.66 -16.23 -14.90
N LEU A 336 8.26 -15.05 -15.09
CA LEU A 336 7.49 -13.81 -15.07
C LEU A 336 6.45 -13.73 -16.19
N ASP A 337 6.74 -14.23 -17.39
CA ASP A 337 5.79 -14.18 -18.51
C ASP A 337 4.47 -14.87 -18.16
N GLU A 338 4.57 -16.02 -17.47
CA GLU A 338 3.43 -16.76 -16.96
C GLU A 338 2.67 -16.01 -15.85
N PHE A 339 3.38 -15.34 -14.94
CA PHE A 339 2.76 -14.45 -13.97
C PHE A 339 1.99 -13.31 -14.65
N LEU A 340 2.58 -12.67 -15.68
CA LEU A 340 1.96 -11.56 -16.40
C LEU A 340 0.75 -12.01 -17.22
N ASP A 341 0.82 -13.17 -17.88
CA ASP A 341 -0.30 -13.80 -18.58
C ASP A 341 -1.45 -14.11 -17.63
N TYR A 342 -1.12 -14.68 -16.46
CA TYR A 342 -2.13 -14.99 -15.46
C TYR A 342 -2.71 -13.74 -14.78
N THR A 343 -1.93 -12.67 -14.58
CA THR A 343 -2.41 -11.50 -13.83
C THR A 343 -2.74 -10.33 -14.75
N THR A 344 -1.71 -9.60 -15.17
CA THR A 344 -1.80 -8.26 -15.75
C THR A 344 -2.46 -8.25 -17.12
N ARG A 345 -2.08 -9.19 -18.00
CA ARG A 345 -2.59 -9.28 -19.38
C ARG A 345 -4.07 -9.67 -19.41
N CYS A 346 -4.48 -10.60 -18.54
CA CYS A 346 -5.89 -11.00 -18.38
C CYS A 346 -6.68 -10.08 -17.43
N ARG A 347 -6.02 -9.14 -16.73
CA ARG A 347 -6.60 -8.30 -15.67
C ARG A 347 -7.32 -9.11 -14.58
N ARG A 348 -6.74 -10.24 -14.21
CA ARG A 348 -7.30 -11.14 -13.21
C ARG A 348 -7.29 -10.49 -11.84
N THR A 349 -8.44 -10.45 -11.17
CA THR A 349 -8.59 -9.77 -9.88
C THR A 349 -8.23 -10.67 -8.70
N THR A 350 -7.94 -10.08 -7.54
CA THR A 350 -7.65 -10.84 -6.31
C THR A 350 -8.79 -11.77 -5.92
N ALA A 351 -10.05 -11.37 -6.12
CA ALA A 351 -11.20 -12.23 -5.89
C ALA A 351 -11.23 -13.44 -6.84
N GLU A 352 -10.88 -13.26 -8.11
CA GLU A 352 -10.80 -14.36 -9.08
C GLU A 352 -9.67 -15.33 -8.75
N VAL A 353 -8.52 -14.84 -8.27
CA VAL A 353 -7.43 -15.70 -7.81
C VAL A 353 -7.89 -16.57 -6.64
N LEU A 354 -8.65 -16.06 -5.68
CA LEU A 354 -9.19 -16.92 -4.61
C LEU A 354 -10.03 -18.08 -5.18
N ARG A 355 -10.86 -17.82 -6.19
CA ARG A 355 -11.66 -18.84 -6.86
C ARG A 355 -10.80 -19.87 -7.60
N ASP A 356 -9.71 -19.42 -8.23
CA ASP A 356 -8.80 -20.29 -9.01
C ASP A 356 -7.95 -21.21 -8.12
N PHE A 357 -7.80 -20.88 -6.83
CA PHE A 357 -7.09 -21.68 -5.82
C PHE A 357 -8.04 -22.11 -4.69
N PRO A 358 -9.05 -22.96 -4.97
CA PRO A 358 -10.15 -23.23 -4.05
C PRO A 358 -9.73 -23.99 -2.79
N GLU A 359 -8.76 -24.91 -2.86
CA GLU A 359 -8.31 -25.68 -1.68
C GLU A 359 -7.52 -24.78 -0.73
N THR A 360 -6.64 -23.93 -1.26
CA THR A 360 -5.90 -22.96 -0.46
C THR A 360 -6.84 -21.91 0.11
N SER A 361 -7.75 -21.36 -0.71
CA SER A 361 -8.65 -20.28 -0.30
C SER A 361 -9.63 -20.68 0.79
N ALA A 362 -10.20 -21.89 0.70
CA ALA A 362 -11.11 -22.40 1.72
C ALA A 362 -10.43 -22.58 3.10
N ASN A 363 -9.10 -22.61 3.15
CA ASN A 363 -8.32 -22.78 4.37
C ASN A 363 -7.64 -21.50 4.85
N ILE A 364 -7.89 -20.34 4.23
CA ILE A 364 -7.34 -19.06 4.69
C ILE A 364 -7.93 -18.71 6.06
N PRO A 365 -7.12 -18.48 7.10
CA PRO A 365 -7.61 -17.93 8.37
C PRO A 365 -8.05 -16.47 8.23
N PRO A 366 -9.12 -16.01 8.92
CA PRO A 366 -9.63 -14.64 8.80
C PRO A 366 -8.59 -13.53 9.04
N GLU A 367 -7.68 -13.71 9.99
CA GLU A 367 -6.58 -12.79 10.26
C GLU A 367 -5.61 -12.62 9.07
N ARG A 368 -5.45 -13.65 8.24
CA ARG A 368 -4.55 -13.64 7.08
C ARG A 368 -5.13 -12.88 5.89
N LEU A 369 -6.44 -12.60 5.88
CA LEU A 369 -7.05 -11.74 4.85
C LEU A 369 -6.43 -10.33 4.85
N PHE A 370 -6.01 -9.84 6.01
CA PHE A 370 -5.35 -8.53 6.16
C PHE A 370 -3.89 -8.53 5.71
N ASP A 371 -3.29 -9.70 5.55
CA ASP A 371 -1.96 -9.87 4.95
C ASP A 371 -2.08 -9.92 3.41
N LEU A 372 -3.15 -10.53 2.90
CA LEU A 372 -3.39 -10.73 1.48
C LEU A 372 -3.93 -9.46 0.80
N PHE A 373 -4.98 -8.86 1.34
CA PHE A 373 -5.67 -7.76 0.69
C PHE A 373 -5.10 -6.40 1.09
N VAL A 374 -4.95 -5.53 0.09
CA VAL A 374 -4.69 -4.11 0.32
C VAL A 374 -5.98 -3.36 0.65
N THR A 375 -5.83 -2.19 1.24
CA THR A 375 -6.98 -1.30 1.47
C THR A 375 -7.44 -0.65 0.16
N ILE A 376 -8.75 -0.70 -0.10
CA ILE A 376 -9.39 -0.04 -1.23
C ILE A 376 -9.25 1.48 -1.11
N ARG A 377 -8.72 2.10 -2.16
CA ARG A 377 -8.32 3.52 -2.11
C ARG A 377 -9.44 4.47 -2.50
N PRO A 378 -9.40 5.73 -2.04
CA PRO A 378 -10.22 6.76 -2.65
C PRO A 378 -9.84 6.98 -4.12
N ARG A 379 -10.83 7.30 -4.95
CA ARG A 379 -10.66 7.65 -6.36
C ARG A 379 -10.73 9.16 -6.52
N ALA A 380 -9.73 9.71 -7.19
CA ALA A 380 -9.64 11.14 -7.49
C ALA A 380 -10.52 11.49 -8.69
N PHE A 381 -11.38 12.49 -8.54
CA PHE A 381 -12.16 13.07 -9.61
C PHE A 381 -11.96 14.58 -9.64
N SER A 382 -11.60 15.14 -10.80
CA SER A 382 -11.56 16.59 -10.97
C SER A 382 -12.95 17.16 -10.78
N ILE A 383 -13.05 18.21 -9.97
CA ILE A 383 -14.33 18.89 -9.77
C ILE A 383 -14.73 19.60 -11.06
N ALA A 384 -15.95 19.34 -11.52
CA ALA A 384 -16.48 19.77 -12.81
C ALA A 384 -17.48 20.94 -12.70
N SER A 385 -17.62 21.53 -11.51
CA SER A 385 -18.52 22.65 -11.23
C SER A 385 -17.74 23.89 -10.79
N ALA A 386 -18.36 25.06 -10.95
CA ALA A 386 -17.86 26.29 -10.35
C ALA A 386 -18.17 26.29 -8.83
N PRO A 387 -17.31 26.91 -8.00
CA PRO A 387 -17.49 26.95 -6.55
C PRO A 387 -18.92 27.32 -6.14
N SER A 388 -19.59 26.39 -5.47
CA SER A 388 -21.01 26.49 -5.10
C SER A 388 -21.19 26.13 -3.62
N LEU A 389 -22.22 26.71 -3.01
CA LEU A 389 -22.59 26.46 -1.62
C LEU A 389 -23.53 25.26 -1.47
N GLU A 390 -24.19 24.86 -2.57
CA GLU A 390 -25.25 23.86 -2.56
C GLU A 390 -24.78 22.51 -3.09
N HIS A 391 -23.91 22.51 -4.11
CA HIS A 391 -23.50 21.27 -4.77
C HIS A 391 -22.05 21.28 -5.26
N ILE A 392 -21.51 20.08 -5.46
CA ILE A 392 -20.25 19.78 -6.14
C ILE A 392 -20.54 18.74 -7.21
N GLU A 393 -20.07 19.00 -8.42
CA GLU A 393 -20.23 18.09 -9.54
C GLU A 393 -18.91 17.43 -9.92
N ILE A 394 -19.01 16.17 -10.32
CA ILE A 394 -17.92 15.41 -10.92
C ILE A 394 -18.39 14.79 -12.24
N LEU A 395 -17.48 14.74 -13.21
CA LEU A 395 -17.72 14.07 -14.48
C LEU A 395 -17.04 12.70 -14.48
N VAL A 396 -17.83 11.63 -14.62
CA VAL A 396 -17.37 10.26 -14.44
C VAL A 396 -17.64 9.43 -15.69
N ALA A 397 -16.58 8.97 -16.34
CA ALA A 397 -16.68 7.97 -17.39
C ALA A 397 -16.78 6.58 -16.77
N LYS A 398 -17.86 5.85 -17.04
CA LYS A 398 -18.07 4.51 -16.53
C LYS A 398 -17.06 3.55 -17.14
N VAL A 399 -16.19 3.00 -16.29
CA VAL A 399 -15.22 1.99 -16.70
C VAL A 399 -15.92 0.62 -16.77
N LYS A 400 -16.12 0.12 -17.99
CA LYS A 400 -16.58 -1.24 -18.27
C LYS A 400 -15.70 -1.82 -19.36
N PHE A 401 -15.02 -2.91 -19.06
CA PHE A 401 -14.31 -3.70 -20.07
C PHE A 401 -15.25 -4.81 -20.50
N PHE A 402 -15.48 -4.90 -21.81
CA PHE A 402 -16.09 -6.09 -22.38
C PHE A 402 -14.98 -7.13 -22.52
N PRO A 403 -15.16 -8.37 -22.05
CA PRO A 403 -14.25 -9.44 -22.43
C PRO A 403 -14.29 -9.54 -23.97
N GLY A 404 -13.13 -9.36 -24.59
CA GLY A 404 -12.93 -9.48 -26.04
C GLY A 404 -12.99 -10.92 -26.51
#